data_AF-A0A7L0P4R7-F1
#
_entry.id   AF-A0A7L0P4R7-F1
#
_cell.length_a   1.000
_cell.length_b   1.000
_cell.length_c   1.000
_cell.angle_alpha   90.00
_cell.angle_beta   90.00
_cell.angle_gamma   90.00
#
_symmetry.space_group_name_H-M   'P 1'
#
loop_
_entity.id
_entity.type
_entity.pdbx_description
1 polymer ?
#
loop_
_entity_poly.entity_id
_entity_poly.type
_entity_poly.pdbx_seq_one_letter_code
_entity_poly.pdbx_strand_id
1 'polypeptide(L)'
;AAVPARLQGGRSHCAGHLELLFAGTWGSVCAEGWDLAASRVLCRQLGCGRPRHIPALCGPKAAGASPVVLQQVQCTGQELALEHC
;
A
#
# COMPACT_ATOMS: atom_id res chain seq x y z
N ALA A 1 -1.63 -9.13 -12.61
CA ALA A 1 -3.03 -8.96 -12.21
C ALA A 1 -2.96 -8.43 -10.80
N ALA A 2 -3.35 -7.16 -10.61
CA ALA A 2 -2.95 -6.37 -9.45
C ALA A 2 -3.13 -7.11 -8.12
N VAL A 3 -2.04 -7.25 -7.35
CA VAL A 3 -2.12 -7.67 -5.94
C VAL A 3 -3.17 -6.80 -5.24
N PRO A 4 -4.27 -7.37 -4.70
CA PRO A 4 -5.31 -6.57 -4.08
C PRO A 4 -4.75 -5.77 -2.90
N ALA A 5 -5.07 -4.48 -2.88
CA ALA A 5 -4.62 -3.51 -1.88
C ALA A 5 -5.83 -2.83 -1.23
N ARG A 6 -5.68 -2.40 0.03
CA ARG A 6 -6.68 -1.55 0.70
C ARG A 6 -6.03 -0.64 1.74
N LEU A 7 -6.73 0.46 2.04
CA LEU A 7 -6.41 1.33 3.17
C LEU A 7 -7.44 1.10 4.28
N GLN A 8 -6.97 0.77 5.48
CA GLN A 8 -7.80 0.43 6.64
C GLN A 8 -7.65 1.45 7.77
N GLY A 9 -8.72 1.63 8.56
CA GLY A 9 -8.71 2.48 9.76
C GLY A 9 -8.70 3.99 9.50
N GLY A 10 -8.85 4.45 8.26
CA GLY A 10 -9.04 5.87 7.96
C GLY A 10 -10.50 6.26 7.71
N ARG A 11 -10.73 7.55 7.50
CA ARG A 11 -12.07 8.14 7.31
C ARG A 11 -12.72 7.84 5.94
N SER A 12 -11.98 7.19 5.03
CA SER A 12 -12.45 6.83 3.69
C SER A 12 -11.64 5.65 3.16
N HIS A 13 -12.10 5.02 2.07
CA HIS A 13 -11.33 3.98 1.39
C HIS A 13 -9.97 4.46 0.82
N CYS A 14 -9.76 5.79 0.76
CA CYS A 14 -8.52 6.42 0.31
C CYS A 14 -7.63 6.92 1.45
N ALA A 15 -7.94 6.56 2.69
CA ALA A 15 -7.16 6.97 3.86
C ALA A 15 -7.01 5.80 4.82
N GLY A 16 -5.82 5.66 5.41
CA GLY A 16 -5.58 4.65 6.44
C GLY A 16 -4.22 3.97 6.30
N HIS A 17 -4.13 2.84 6.99
CA HIS A 17 -2.99 1.93 6.97
C HIS A 17 -3.05 1.01 5.74
N LEU A 18 -1.93 0.88 5.02
CA LEU A 18 -1.86 0.04 3.82
C LEU A 18 -1.80 -1.45 4.20
N GLU A 19 -2.72 -2.21 3.61
CA GLU A 19 -2.72 -3.67 3.65
C GLU A 19 -2.74 -4.25 2.24
N LEU A 20 -2.02 -5.36 2.04
CA LEU A 20 -2.05 -6.16 0.82
C LEU A 20 -2.59 -7.56 1.11
N LEU A 21 -3.29 -8.13 0.11
CA LEU A 21 -3.75 -9.50 0.17
C LEU A 21 -2.63 -10.43 -0.33
N PHE A 22 -2.05 -11.22 0.58
CA PHE A 22 -1.03 -12.21 0.26
C PHE A 22 -1.42 -13.57 0.83
N ALA A 23 -1.34 -14.63 0.02
CA ALA A 23 -1.72 -15.99 0.42
C ALA A 23 -3.11 -16.08 1.09
N GLY A 24 -4.10 -15.31 0.60
CA GLY A 24 -5.46 -15.29 1.12
C GLY A 24 -5.67 -14.50 2.42
N THR A 25 -4.62 -13.86 2.96
CA THR A 25 -4.69 -13.08 4.20
C THR A 25 -4.26 -11.63 3.95
N TRP A 26 -4.94 -10.68 4.60
CA TRP A 26 -4.56 -9.28 4.59
C TRP A 26 -3.42 -9.05 5.56
N GLY A 27 -2.37 -8.37 5.10
CA GLY A 27 -1.22 -8.07 5.93
C GLY A 27 -0.72 -6.65 5.78
N SER A 28 -0.15 -6.12 6.86
CA SER A 28 0.46 -4.79 6.90
C SER A 28 1.71 -4.76 6.04
N VAL A 29 1.84 -3.74 5.19
CA VAL A 29 3.01 -3.57 4.32
C VAL A 29 4.07 -2.76 5.03
N CYS A 30 5.19 -3.38 5.44
CA CYS A 30 6.39 -2.63 5.81
C CYS A 30 7.36 -2.73 4.63
N ALA A 31 7.61 -1.60 3.97
CA ALA A 31 8.50 -1.53 2.81
C ALA A 31 9.56 -0.45 3.03
N GLU A 32 10.82 -0.83 2.82
CA GLU A 32 11.92 0.12 2.69
C GLU A 32 11.89 0.77 1.31
N GLY A 33 12.14 2.08 1.24
CA GLY A 33 12.13 2.83 -0.01
C GLY A 33 10.76 3.31 -0.48
N TRP A 34 9.70 3.12 0.32
CA TRP A 34 8.39 3.66 -0.02
C TRP A 34 8.37 5.18 -0.02
N ASP A 35 7.95 5.73 -1.15
CA ASP A 35 8.00 7.15 -1.41
C ASP A 35 6.70 7.68 -2.03
N LEU A 36 6.74 8.91 -2.54
CA LEU A 36 5.61 9.53 -3.20
C LEU A 36 5.24 8.83 -4.51
N ALA A 37 6.21 8.26 -5.23
CA ALA A 37 5.98 7.55 -6.48
C ALA A 37 5.20 6.26 -6.22
N ALA A 38 5.60 5.47 -5.22
CA ALA A 38 4.87 4.29 -4.77
C ALA A 38 3.45 4.65 -4.28
N SER A 39 3.32 5.74 -3.54
CA SER A 39 2.02 6.26 -3.10
C SER A 39 1.12 6.64 -4.28
N ARG A 40 1.68 7.17 -5.38
CA ARG A 40 0.92 7.51 -6.60
C ARG A 40 0.44 6.26 -7.33
N VAL A 41 1.27 5.22 -7.40
CA VAL A 41 0.89 3.92 -7.95
C VAL A 41 -0.25 3.30 -7.15
N LEU A 42 -0.13 3.27 -5.81
CA LEU A 42 -1.18 2.77 -4.92
C LEU A 42 -2.49 3.55 -5.10
N CYS A 43 -2.46 4.88 -5.06
CA CYS A 43 -3.68 5.67 -5.19
C CYS A 43 -4.33 5.48 -6.57
N ARG A 44 -3.55 5.28 -7.64
CA ARG A 44 -4.10 4.92 -8.95
C ARG A 44 -4.76 3.55 -8.92
N GLN A 45 -4.08 2.55 -8.35
CA GLN A 45 -4.62 1.19 -8.24
C GLN A 45 -5.94 1.15 -7.46
N LEU A 46 -6.08 1.99 -6.42
CA LEU A 46 -7.29 2.11 -5.60
C LEU A 46 -8.35 3.08 -6.16
N GLY A 47 -8.06 3.80 -7.25
CA GLY A 47 -8.97 4.83 -7.77
C GLY A 47 -9.08 6.09 -6.90
N CYS A 48 -8.11 6.35 -6.03
CA CYS A 48 -8.07 7.45 -5.07
C CYS A 48 -7.48 8.76 -5.62
N GLY A 49 -7.05 8.79 -6.88
CA GLY A 49 -6.46 9.97 -7.50
C GLY A 49 -5.03 10.22 -7.05
N ARG A 50 -4.71 11.47 -6.65
CA ARG A 50 -3.34 11.85 -6.25
C ARG A 50 -3.15 11.67 -4.73
N PRO A 51 -2.02 11.08 -4.29
CA PRO A 51 -1.72 10.94 -2.88
C PRO A 51 -1.56 12.32 -2.23
N ARG A 52 -2.22 12.52 -1.08
CA ARG A 52 -2.09 13.73 -0.27
C ARG A 52 -1.04 13.59 0.84
N HIS A 53 -0.85 12.37 1.33
CA HIS A 53 0.10 12.01 2.37
C HIS A 53 0.76 10.68 2.01
N ILE A 54 2.02 10.53 2.41
CA ILE A 54 2.74 9.27 2.30
C ILE A 54 2.36 8.43 3.52
N PRO A 55 1.75 7.24 3.35
CA PRO A 55 1.40 6.40 4.48
C PRO A 55 2.65 5.93 5.21
N ALA A 56 2.62 5.97 6.54
CA ALA A 56 3.67 5.35 7.35
C ALA A 56 3.54 3.83 7.24
N LEU A 57 4.49 3.19 6.55
CA LEU A 57 4.37 1.77 6.22
C LEU A 57 4.72 0.80 7.36
N CYS A 58 5.33 1.25 8.45
CA CYS A 58 5.63 0.37 9.57
C CYS A 58 4.92 0.84 10.85
N GLY A 59 3.62 1.12 10.73
CA GLY A 59 2.75 1.52 11.85
C GLY A 59 2.32 0.35 12.75
N PRO A 60 1.63 0.64 13.88
CA PRO A 60 1.08 -0.39 14.76
C PRO A 60 0.20 -1.34 13.94
N LYS A 61 0.50 -2.64 13.99
CA LYS A 61 -0.31 -3.66 13.30
C LYS A 61 -1.75 -3.56 13.80
N ALA A 62 -2.71 -3.64 12.89
CA ALA A 62 -4.06 -4.01 13.27
C ALA A 62 -4.01 -5.39 13.95
N ALA A 63 -4.72 -5.57 15.06
CA ALA A 63 -4.72 -6.82 15.80
C ALA A 63 -5.12 -7.98 14.87
N GLY A 64 -4.21 -8.93 14.63
CA GLY A 64 -4.42 -10.07 13.72
C GLY A 64 -3.82 -9.94 12.30
N ALA A 65 -3.17 -8.81 11.96
CA ALA A 65 -2.50 -8.67 10.67
C ALA A 65 -1.09 -9.31 10.67
N SER A 66 -0.85 -10.24 9.75
CA SER A 66 0.50 -10.76 9.47
C SER A 66 1.33 -9.70 8.74
N PRO A 67 2.63 -9.51 9.07
CA PRO A 67 3.47 -8.59 8.31
C PRO A 67 3.69 -9.14 6.90
N VAL A 68 3.35 -8.35 5.89
CA VAL A 68 3.81 -8.55 4.51
C VAL A 68 4.99 -7.62 4.33
N VAL A 69 6.18 -8.18 4.20
CA VAL A 69 7.38 -7.39 3.92
C VAL A 69 7.53 -7.35 2.40
N LEU A 70 7.32 -6.16 1.82
CA LEU A 70 7.74 -5.90 0.45
C LEU A 70 9.21 -5.46 0.50
N GLN A 71 10.10 -6.34 0.06
CA GLN A 71 11.52 -6.02 -0.07
C GLN A 71 11.69 -5.07 -1.27
N GLN A 72 12.01 -3.81 -0.99
CA GLN A 72 12.32 -2.74 -1.95
C GLN A 72 11.23 -2.43 -2.99
N VAL A 73 10.35 -1.50 -2.65
CA VAL A 73 9.39 -0.93 -3.61
C VAL A 73 10.06 0.26 -4.32
N GLN A 74 10.34 0.13 -5.62
CA GLN A 74 11.00 1.17 -6.42
C GLN A 74 10.13 1.63 -7.60
N CYS A 75 9.03 2.33 -7.32
CA CYS A 75 8.14 2.80 -8.37
C CYS A 75 8.67 4.07 -9.06
N THR A 76 8.48 4.19 -10.37
CA THR A 76 8.62 5.45 -11.13
C THR A 76 7.42 6.39 -10.90
N GLY A 77 6.29 5.85 -10.46
CA GLY A 77 5.02 6.56 -10.27
C GLY A 77 4.08 6.46 -11.48
N GLN A 78 4.48 5.76 -12.54
CA GLN A 78 3.73 5.58 -13.78
C GLN A 78 3.13 4.18 -13.95
N GLU A 79 3.41 3.28 -13.01
CA GLU A 79 2.92 1.89 -12.95
C GLU A 79 1.45 1.75 -12.55
N LEU A 80 0.68 0.92 -13.25
CA LEU A 80 -0.75 0.75 -12.96
C LEU A 80 -1.04 0.08 -11.61
N ALA A 81 -0.09 -0.67 -11.07
CA ALA A 81 -0.23 -1.38 -9.80
C ALA A 81 1.15 -1.58 -9.14
N LEU A 82 1.17 -1.77 -7.81
CA LEU A 82 2.41 -1.92 -7.03
C LEU A 82 3.26 -3.13 -7.45
N GLU A 83 2.65 -4.14 -8.05
CA GLU A 83 3.33 -5.32 -8.57
C GLU A 83 4.22 -5.04 -9.80
N HIS A 84 4.10 -3.86 -10.41
CA HIS A 84 4.82 -3.48 -11.62
C HIS A 84 6.00 -2.52 -11.37
N CYS A 85 6.35 -2.24 -10.11
CA CYS A 85 7.35 -1.23 -9.73
C CYS A 85 8.83 -1.68 -9.84
#